data_AF-A0A3D0ZSX4-F1
#
_entry.id   AF-A0A3D0ZSX4-F1
#
_cell.length_a   1.000
_cell.length_b   1.000
_cell.length_c   1.000
_cell.angle_alpha   90.00
_cell.angle_beta   90.00
_cell.angle_gamma   90.00
#
_symmetry.space_group_name_H-M   'P 1'
#
loop_
_entity.id
_entity.type
_entity.pdbx_description
1 polymer ?
#
loop_
_entity_poly.entity_id
_entity_poly.type
_entity_poly.pdbx_seq_one_letter_code
_entity_poly.pdbx_strand_id
1 'polypeptide(L)' 'IVEDDVGQEHIGMPIKFLREPGQINFVAPDLGEHNEEICRELGYSDQEIQELKVSGVLS' A
#
# COMPACT_ATOMS: atom_id res chain seq x y z
N ILE A 1 3.60 -11.74 -19.98
CA ILE A 1 4.00 -12.19 -18.63
C ILE A 1 5.07 -11.24 -18.10
N VAL A 2 5.05 -10.97 -16.80
CA VAL A 2 6.10 -10.21 -16.08
C VAL A 2 6.49 -11.04 -14.86
N GLU A 3 7.76 -11.02 -14.49
CA GLU A 3 8.29 -11.80 -13.36
C GLU A 3 8.61 -10.84 -12.21
N ASP A 4 8.26 -11.21 -10.98
CA ASP A 4 8.64 -10.46 -9.78
C ASP A 4 10.03 -10.86 -9.25
N ASP A 5 10.49 -10.17 -8.20
CA ASP A 5 11.83 -10.38 -7.63
C ASP A 5 12.01 -11.77 -6.97
N VAL A 6 10.92 -12.52 -6.75
CA VAL A 6 10.95 -13.89 -6.19
C VAL A 6 10.62 -14.96 -7.25
N GLY A 7 10.55 -14.58 -8.51
CA GLY A 7 10.41 -15.48 -9.66
C GLY A 7 8.97 -15.91 -9.98
N GLN A 8 7.94 -15.21 -9.47
CA GLN A 8 6.55 -15.52 -9.82
C GLN A 8 6.13 -14.79 -11.10
N GLU A 9 5.37 -15.49 -11.94
CA GLU A 9 4.85 -14.94 -13.20
C GLU A 9 3.47 -14.30 -13.04
N HIS A 10 3.34 -13.08 -13.55
CA HIS A 10 2.10 -12.29 -13.51
C HIS A 10 1.63 -11.90 -14.91
N ILE A 11 0.33 -11.70 -15.05
CA ILE A 11 -0.25 -11.07 -16.25
C ILE A 11 0.05 -9.57 -16.17
N GLY A 12 0.95 -9.09 -17.02
CA GLY A 12 1.30 -7.66 -17.08
C GLY A 12 0.18 -6.78 -17.65
N MET A 13 0.37 -5.46 -17.61
CA MET A 13 -0.63 -4.51 -18.10
C MET A 13 -0.90 -4.66 -19.61
N PRO A 14 -2.17 -4.84 -20.04
CA PRO A 14 -2.51 -5.13 -21.44
C PRO A 14 -2.36 -3.94 -22.39
N ILE A 15 -2.49 -2.71 -21.87
CA ILE A 15 -2.36 -1.47 -22.65
C ILE A 15 -1.11 -0.73 -22.15
N LYS A 16 -0.30 -0.22 -23.09
CA LYS A 16 0.93 0.52 -22.80
C LYS A 16 0.76 1.98 -23.21
N PHE A 17 0.92 2.89 -22.27
CA PHE A 17 0.95 4.33 -22.53
C PHE A 17 2.38 4.79 -22.78
N LEU A 18 2.57 5.63 -23.80
CA LEU A 18 3.90 6.12 -24.17
C LEU A 18 4.46 7.14 -23.15
N ARG A 19 3.60 8.02 -22.63
CA ARG A 19 4.02 9.12 -21.73
C ARG A 19 3.86 8.80 -20.25
N GLU A 20 2.98 7.86 -19.92
CA GLU A 20 2.63 7.49 -18.55
C GLU A 20 2.66 5.96 -18.42
N PRO A 21 3.83 5.32 -18.61
CA PRO A 21 3.93 3.87 -18.52
C PRO A 21 3.50 3.42 -17.12
N GLY A 22 2.51 2.54 -17.05
CA GLY A 22 2.06 2.02 -15.78
C GLY A 22 3.15 1.21 -15.09
N GLN A 23 3.28 1.39 -13.78
CA GLN A 23 4.23 0.68 -12.92
C GLN A 23 3.48 -0.36 -12.11
N ILE A 24 4.07 -1.55 -11.97
CA ILE A 24 3.53 -2.62 -11.14
C ILE A 24 4.32 -2.61 -9.84
N ASN A 25 3.64 -2.40 -8.71
CA ASN A 25 4.17 -2.77 -7.41
C ASN A 25 3.71 -4.20 -7.12
N PHE A 26 4.66 -5.13 -7.06
CA PHE A 26 4.37 -6.55 -6.78
C PHE A 26 4.15 -6.81 -5.27
N VAL A 27 4.53 -5.86 -4.41
CA VAL A 27 4.34 -5.97 -2.97
C VAL A 27 2.90 -5.61 -2.64
N ALA A 28 2.13 -6.61 -2.20
CA ALA A 28 0.83 -6.38 -1.58
C ALA A 28 1.04 -5.88 -0.15
N PRO A 29 0.31 -4.84 0.29
CA PRO A 29 0.42 -4.35 1.65
C PRO A 29 -0.09 -5.38 2.65
N ASP A 30 0.56 -5.44 3.81
CA ASP A 30 0.06 -6.17 4.96
C ASP A 30 -1.21 -5.49 5.54
N LEU A 31 -1.96 -6.25 6.34
CA LEU A 31 -3.13 -5.72 7.04
C LEU A 31 -2.71 -4.54 7.95
N GLY A 32 -3.18 -3.35 7.61
CA GLY A 32 -2.92 -2.13 8.39
C GLY A 32 -1.57 -1.45 8.10
N GLU A 33 -0.80 -1.91 7.11
CA GLU A 33 0.54 -1.38 6.79
C GLU A 33 0.60 0.15 6.68
N HIS A 34 -0.43 0.76 6.07
CA HIS A 34 -0.50 2.20 5.83
C HIS A 34 -1.41 2.97 6.81
N ASN A 35 -1.93 2.32 7.87
CA ASN A 35 -2.92 2.92 8.77
C ASN A 35 -2.43 4.22 9.39
N GLU A 36 -1.22 4.22 9.98
CA GLU A 36 -0.68 5.43 10.62
C GLU A 36 -0.38 6.55 9.64
N GLU A 37 0.12 6.21 8.45
CA GLU A 37 0.42 7.18 7.40
C GLU A 37 -0.85 7.92 6.98
N ILE A 38 -1.91 7.17 6.66
CA ILE A 38 -3.20 7.74 6.28
C ILE A 38 -3.82 8.53 7.44
N CYS A 39 -3.73 8.07 8.69
CA CYS A 39 -4.21 8.84 9.83
C CYS A 39 -3.49 10.19 9.97
N ARG A 40 -2.16 10.23 9.79
CA ARG A 40 -1.41 11.50 9.82
C ARG A 40 -1.81 12.42 8.67
N GLU A 41 -2.00 11.90 7.46
CA GLU A 41 -2.47 12.68 6.32
C GLU A 41 -3.86 13.29 6.55
N LEU A 42 -4.73 12.57 7.26
CA LEU A 42 -6.06 13.04 7.65
C LEU A 42 -6.03 14.05 8.83
N GLY A 43 -4.86 14.29 9.43
CA GLY A 43 -4.66 15.28 10.48
C GLY A 43 -4.77 14.76 11.91
N TYR A 44 -4.79 13.44 12.12
CA TYR A 44 -4.70 12.87 13.46
C TYR A 44 -3.29 13.08 14.03
N SER A 45 -3.23 13.48 15.29
CA SER A 45 -1.99 13.52 16.06
C SER A 45 -1.49 12.11 16.39
N ASP A 46 -0.19 11.98 16.65
CA ASP A 46 0.38 10.69 17.09
C ASP A 46 -0.29 10.18 18.37
N GLN A 47 -0.77 11.08 19.25
CA GLN A 47 -1.48 10.69 20.46
C GLN A 47 -2.85 10.05 20.14
N GLU A 48 -3.64 10.65 19.26
CA GLU A 48 -4.95 10.09 18.85
C GLU A 48 -4.77 8.75 18.12
N ILE A 49 -3.74 8.61 17.29
CA ILE A 49 -3.40 7.35 16.61
C ILE A 49 -3.11 6.25 17.65
N GLN A 50 -2.32 6.57 18.69
CA GLN A 50 -2.04 5.61 19.75
C GLN A 50 -3.30 5.21 20.53
N GLU A 51 -4.21 6.15 20.80
CA GLU A 51 -5.49 5.85 21.45
C GLU A 51 -6.37 4.90 20.60
N LEU A 52 -6.38 5.09 19.27
CA LEU A 52 -7.07 4.20 18.33
C LEU A 52 -6.46 2.78 18.29
N LYS A 53 -5.13 2.68 18.42
CA LYS A 53 -4.43 1.39 18.53
C LYS A 53 -4.73 0.67 19.83
N VAL A 54 -4.62 1.38 20.96
CA VAL A 54 -4.88 0.82 22.29
C VAL A 54 -6.34 0.38 22.45
N SER A 55 -7.27 1.11 21.84
CA SER A 55 -8.70 0.75 21.84
C SER A 55 -9.06 -0.39 20.87
N GLY A 56 -8.11 -0.87 20.06
CA GLY A 56 -8.32 -1.96 19.10
C GLY A 56 -9.13 -1.56 17.86
N VAL A 57 -9.35 -0.25 17.63
CA VAL A 57 -10.00 0.27 16.43
C VAL A 57 -9.04 0.25 15.24
N LEU A 58 -7.77 0.55 15.49
CA LEU A 58 -6.70 0.56 14.49
C LEU A 58 -5.76 -0.64 14.74
N SER A 59 -5.60 -1.49 13.72
CA SER A 59 -4.66 -2.61 13.70
C SER A 59 -3.27 -2.17 13.24
#